data_AF-A0A7Y5C7U1-F1
#
_entry.id   AF-A0A7Y5C7U1-F1
#
_cell.length_a   1.000
_cell.length_b   1.000
_cell.length_c   1.000
_cell.angle_alpha   90.00
_cell.angle_beta   90.00
_cell.angle_gamma   90.00
#
_symmetry.space_group_name_H-M   'P 1'
#
loop_
_entity.id
_entity.type
_entity.pdbx_description
1 polymer ?
#
loop_
_entity_poly.entity_id
_entity_poly.type
_entity_poly.pdbx_seq_one_letter_code
_entity_poly.pdbx_strand_id
1 'polypeptide(L)'
;MTKYINTQQKGPISRARYGRFDVSIWQWRKVVSAPPEQRDFKPEREYIVNRACIRHCRWENTVNAWDEQIIWCDVHELDNLKIALERLQEKQQS
;
A
#
# COMPACT_ATOMS: atom_id res chain seq x y z
N MET A 1 12.73 8.22 -14.69
CA MET A 1 12.12 6.89 -14.44
C MET A 1 12.17 6.64 -12.95
N THR A 2 11.04 6.39 -12.29
CA THR A 2 11.01 6.10 -10.85
C THR A 2 11.17 4.60 -10.63
N LYS A 3 12.21 4.19 -9.90
CA LYS A 3 12.40 2.78 -9.52
C LYS A 3 12.07 2.61 -8.04
N TYR A 4 11.18 1.66 -7.75
CA TYR A 4 10.88 1.21 -6.40
C TYR A 4 11.74 -0.01 -6.10
N ILE A 5 12.60 0.09 -5.09
CA ILE A 5 13.43 -1.02 -4.62
C ILE A 5 12.91 -1.40 -3.24
N ASN A 6 12.47 -2.65 -3.08
CA ASN A 6 12.16 -3.18 -1.75
C ASN A 6 13.48 -3.36 -1.00
N THR A 7 13.76 -2.48 -0.05
CA THR A 7 15.04 -2.42 0.65
C THR A 7 15.19 -3.45 1.75
N GLN A 8 14.11 -4.05 2.24
CA GLN A 8 14.20 -4.84 3.46
C GLN A 8 14.54 -6.31 3.24
N GLN A 9 14.26 -6.91 2.08
CA GLN A 9 14.35 -8.38 1.84
C GLN A 9 13.70 -9.28 2.92
N LYS A 10 13.01 -8.69 3.92
CA LYS A 10 12.56 -9.30 5.18
C LYS A 10 11.04 -9.33 5.32
N GLY A 11 10.30 -8.92 4.28
CA GLY A 11 8.85 -8.87 4.30
C GLY A 11 8.28 -7.54 4.81
N PRO A 12 6.99 -7.51 5.23
CA PRO A 12 6.35 -6.28 5.69
C PRO A 12 6.84 -5.85 7.07
N ILE A 13 6.89 -4.54 7.29
CA ILE A 13 7.19 -3.90 8.59
C ILE A 13 6.14 -4.29 9.63
N SER A 14 4.88 -4.32 9.21
CA SER A 14 3.74 -4.63 10.05
C SER A 14 2.71 -5.41 9.24
N ARG A 15 2.01 -6.33 9.90
CA ARG A 15 0.96 -7.13 9.29
C ARG A 15 -0.13 -7.40 10.32
N ALA A 16 -1.38 -7.19 9.92
CA ALA A 16 -2.55 -7.47 10.72
C ALA A 16 -3.57 -8.21 9.86
N ARG A 17 -4.31 -9.14 10.47
CA ARG A 17 -5.39 -9.88 9.81
C ARG A 17 -6.70 -9.65 10.54
N TYR A 18 -7.74 -9.33 9.80
CA TYR A 18 -9.09 -9.18 10.31
C TYR A 18 -10.09 -9.90 9.39
N GLY A 19 -10.60 -11.05 9.85
CA GLY A 19 -11.49 -11.90 9.05
C GLY A 19 -10.84 -12.34 7.73
N ARG A 20 -11.41 -11.88 6.61
CA ARG A 20 -10.96 -12.18 5.23
C ARG A 20 -9.92 -11.20 4.71
N PHE A 21 -9.61 -10.15 5.46
CA PHE A 21 -8.65 -9.13 5.08
C PHE A 21 -7.31 -9.34 5.78
N ASP A 22 -6.24 -9.18 5.03
CA ASP A 22 -4.86 -9.26 5.47
C ASP A 22 -4.17 -7.97 5.03
N VAL A 23 -3.83 -7.11 5.99
CA VAL A 23 -3.26 -5.80 5.75
C VAL A 23 -1.79 -5.84 6.15
N SER A 24 -0.91 -5.40 5.27
CA SER A 24 0.53 -5.36 5.52
C SER A 24 1.14 -4.03 5.09
N ILE A 25 2.04 -3.48 5.90
CA ILE A 25 2.77 -2.23 5.60
C ILE A 25 4.18 -2.60 5.17
N TRP A 26 4.61 -2.06 4.03
CA TRP A 26 5.89 -2.35 3.41
C TRP A 26 6.72 -1.06 3.29
N GLN A 27 8.00 -1.15 3.62
CA GLN A 27 8.94 -0.06 3.40
C GLN A 27 9.63 -0.23 2.06
N TRP A 28 9.52 0.77 1.21
CA TRP A 28 10.18 0.84 -0.09
C TRP A 28 11.16 1.99 -0.09
N ARG A 29 12.26 1.83 -0.81
CA ARG A 29 13.14 2.94 -1.18
C ARG A 29 12.84 3.33 -2.61
N LYS A 30 12.46 4.59 -2.78
CA LYS A 30 12.21 5.21 -4.08
C LYS A 30 13.41 6.06 -4.42
N VAL A 31 14.08 5.73 -5.52
CA VAL A 31 15.16 6.56 -6.06
C VAL A 31 14.58 7.44 -7.16
N VAL A 32 14.75 8.75 -7.02
CA VAL A 32 14.36 9.74 -8.02
C VAL A 32 15.63 10.27 -8.65
N SER A 33 15.99 9.75 -9.82
CA SER A 33 17.08 10.29 -10.62
C SER A 33 16.71 11.66 -11.17
N ALA A 34 17.71 12.54 -11.27
CA ALA A 34 17.54 13.84 -11.92
C ALA A 34 17.08 13.68 -13.39
N PRO A 35 16.35 14.67 -13.94
CA PRO A 35 16.07 14.73 -15.37
C PRO A 35 17.37 14.57 -16.19
N PRO A 36 17.33 13.93 -17.38
CA PRO A 36 18.54 13.65 -18.17
C PRO A 36 19.41 14.90 -18.39
N GLU A 37 18.77 16.05 -18.59
CA GLU A 37 19.38 17.36 -18.86
C GLU A 37 20.09 17.98 -17.64
N GLN A 38 19.89 17.47 -16.43
CA GLN A 38 20.41 18.03 -15.17
C GLN A 38 21.16 17.00 -14.31
N ARG A 39 21.55 15.86 -14.90
CA ARG A 39 22.24 14.78 -14.16
C ARG A 39 23.55 15.23 -13.52
N ASP A 40 24.26 16.17 -14.14
CA ASP A 40 25.55 16.67 -13.62
C ASP A 40 25.37 17.66 -12.44
N PHE A 41 24.17 18.21 -12.24
CA PHE A 41 23.93 19.30 -11.28
C PHE A 41 23.02 18.93 -10.10
N LYS A 42 22.28 17.82 -10.16
CA LYS A 42 21.37 17.41 -9.08
C LYS A 42 21.68 16.00 -8.59
N PRO A 43 22.03 15.82 -7.30
CA PRO A 43 22.22 14.50 -6.74
C PRO A 43 20.93 13.70 -6.81
N GLU A 44 21.06 12.39 -7.03
CA GLU A 44 19.93 11.46 -6.92
C GLU A 44 19.33 11.56 -5.52
N ARG A 45 17.99 11.61 -5.44
CA ARG A 45 17.28 11.70 -4.16
C ARG A 45 16.68 10.36 -3.82
N GLU A 46 17.06 9.85 -2.65
CA GLU A 46 16.44 8.66 -2.06
C GLU A 46 15.33 9.07 -1.09
N TYR A 47 14.17 8.42 -1.24
CA TYR A 47 13.04 8.59 -0.34
C TYR A 47 12.64 7.24 0.24
N ILE A 48 12.39 7.21 1.54
CA ILE A 48 11.73 6.08 2.18
C ILE A 48 10.23 6.30 2.02
N VAL A 49 9.53 5.30 1.47
CA VAL A 49 8.10 5.33 1.24
C VAL A 49 7.47 4.12 1.89
N ASN A 50 6.49 4.34 2.76
CA ASN A 50 5.68 3.27 3.31
C ASN A 50 4.46 3.07 2.43
N ARG A 51 4.17 1.83 2.05
CA ARG A 51 2.94 1.48 1.32
C ARG A 51 2.17 0.42 2.09
N ALA A 52 0.86 0.56 2.11
CA ALA A 52 -0.02 -0.48 2.60
C ALA A 52 -0.43 -1.41 1.45
N CYS A 53 -0.55 -2.69 1.78
CA CYS A 53 -1.07 -3.74 0.94
C CYS A 53 -2.25 -4.35 1.67
N ILE A 54 -3.45 -4.19 1.11
CA ILE A 54 -4.66 -4.84 1.58
C ILE A 54 -4.91 -6.03 0.67
N ARG A 55 -4.90 -7.23 1.25
CA ARG A 55 -5.28 -8.45 0.56
C ARG A 55 -6.62 -8.95 1.08
N HIS A 56 -7.50 -9.31 0.15
CA HIS A 56 -8.77 -9.95 0.42
C HIS A 56 -8.83 -11.27 -0.34
N CYS A 57 -9.03 -12.38 0.38
CA CYS A 57 -9.20 -13.70 -0.22
C CYS A 57 -10.62 -14.20 0.05
N ARG A 58 -11.33 -14.61 -1.00
CA ARG A 58 -12.67 -15.18 -0.91
C ARG A 58 -12.75 -16.44 -1.78
N TRP A 59 -13.43 -17.47 -1.27
CA TRP A 59 -13.80 -18.62 -2.08
C TRP A 59 -15.01 -18.26 -2.96
N GLU A 60 -14.86 -18.44 -4.27
CA GLU A 60 -15.88 -18.19 -5.27
C GLU A 60 -16.47 -19.53 -5.72
N ASN A 61 -17.70 -19.82 -5.29
CA ASN A 61 -18.35 -21.11 -5.52
C ASN A 61 -18.68 -21.36 -7.00
N THR A 62 -18.89 -20.30 -7.78
CA THR A 62 -19.27 -20.41 -9.20
C THR A 62 -18.15 -21.00 -10.04
N VAL A 63 -16.89 -20.65 -9.74
CA VAL A 63 -15.68 -21.12 -10.42
C VAL A 63 -14.90 -22.17 -9.61
N ASN A 64 -15.37 -22.51 -8.41
CA ASN A 64 -14.66 -23.39 -7.47
C ASN A 64 -13.18 -22.99 -7.30
N ALA A 65 -12.94 -21.69 -7.11
CA ALA A 65 -11.59 -21.13 -7.03
C ALA A 65 -11.50 -20.07 -5.94
N TRP A 66 -10.28 -19.83 -5.46
CA TRP A 66 -9.98 -18.69 -4.60
C TRP A 66 -9.82 -17.43 -5.45
N ASP A 67 -10.64 -16.41 -5.18
CA ASP A 67 -10.45 -15.06 -5.69
C ASP A 67 -9.57 -14.27 -4.70
N GLU A 68 -8.47 -13.72 -5.21
CA GLU A 68 -7.51 -12.93 -4.45
C GLU A 68 -7.46 -11.52 -5.03
N GLN A 69 -7.85 -10.54 -4.22
CA GLN A 69 -7.77 -9.13 -4.55
C GLN A 69 -6.69 -8.47 -3.71
N ILE A 70 -5.79 -7.73 -4.37
CA ILE A 70 -4.68 -7.04 -3.73
C ILE A 70 -4.73 -5.58 -4.13
N ILE A 71 -4.80 -4.70 -3.12
CA ILE A 71 -4.81 -3.26 -3.29
C ILE A 71 -3.55 -2.70 -2.63
N TRP A 72 -2.79 -1.92 -3.40
CA TRP A 72 -1.65 -1.16 -2.89
C TRP A 72 -2.01 0.31 -2.79
N CYS A 73 -1.89 0.87 -1.59
CA CYS A 73 -2.20 2.26 -1.30
C CYS A 73 -1.09 2.90 -0.46
N ASP A 74 -1.11 4.23 -0.36
CA ASP A 74 -0.34 4.95 0.63
C ASP A 74 -0.92 4.68 2.03
N VAL A 75 -0.08 4.74 3.07
CA VAL A 75 -0.55 4.55 4.45
C VAL A 75 -1.54 5.65 4.86
N HIS A 76 -1.35 6.88 4.37
CA HIS A 76 -2.27 7.99 4.64
C HIS A 76 -3.66 7.78 4.03
N GLU A 77 -3.76 7.02 2.93
CA GLU A 77 -5.06 6.68 2.33
C GLU A 77 -5.87 5.74 3.23
N LEU A 78 -5.21 4.91 4.05
CA LEU A 78 -5.89 4.08 5.05
C LEU A 78 -6.50 4.92 6.17
N ASP A 79 -5.80 5.96 6.63
CA ASP A 79 -6.33 6.86 7.66
C ASP A 79 -7.55 7.61 7.14
N ASN A 80 -7.48 8.09 5.88
CA ASN A 80 -8.62 8.72 5.22
C ASN A 80 -9.81 7.77 5.09
N LEU A 81 -9.56 6.49 4.74
CA LEU A 81 -10.60 5.48 4.67
C LEU A 81 -11.25 5.24 6.04
N LYS A 82 -10.46 5.15 7.11
CA LYS A 82 -10.97 5.02 8.48
C LYS A 82 -11.91 6.18 8.82
N ILE A 83 -11.47 7.41 8.59
CA ILE A 83 -12.29 8.61 8.84
C ILE A 83 -13.58 8.58 8.02
N ALA A 84 -13.51 8.18 6.74
CA ALA A 84 -14.68 8.07 5.89
C ALA A 84 -15.68 7.00 6.40
N LEU A 85 -15.18 5.88 6.92
CA LEU A 85 -16.00 4.81 7.50
C LEU A 85 -16.67 5.25 8.81
N GLU A 86 -15.94 5.93 9.70
CA GLU A 86 -16.50 6.48 10.95
C GLU A 86 -17.66 7.44 10.66
N ARG A 87 -17.46 8.37 9.71
CA ARG A 87 -18.51 9.31 9.27
C ARG A 87 -19.74 8.62 8.66
N LEU A 88 -19.56 7.49 7.98
CA LEU A 88 -20.67 6.72 7.42
C LEU A 88 -21.46 6.00 8.51
N GLN A 89 -20.79 5.48 9.54
CA GLN A 89 -21.47 4.84 10.68
C GLN A 89 -22.32 5.83 11.47
N GLU A 90 -21.82 7.04 11.73
CA GLU A 90 -22.56 8.10 12.41
C GLU A 90 -23.85 8.48 11.65
N LYS A 91 -23.80 8.53 10.31
CA LYS A 91 -24.97 8.82 9.47
C LYS A 91 -26.02 7.72 9.45
N GLN A 92 -25.66 6.47 9.71
CA GLN A 92 -26.63 5.36 9.73
C GLN A 92 -27.39 5.24 11.05
N GLN A 93 -26.92 5.92 12.10
CA GLN A 93 -27.53 5.92 13.44
C GLN A 93 -28.40 7.16 13.72
N SER A 94 -28.39 8.14 12.80
CA SER A 94 -29.26 9.33 12.82
C SER A 94 -30.45 9.14 11.89
#